data_AF-A0A1J5MBG3-F1
#
_entry.id   AF-A0A1J5MBG3-F1
#
_cell.length_a   1.000
_cell.length_b   1.000
_cell.length_c   1.000
_cell.angle_alpha   90.00
_cell.angle_beta   90.00
_cell.angle_gamma   90.00
#
_symmetry.space_group_name_H-M   'P 1'
#
loop_
_entity.id
_entity.type
_entity.pdbx_description
1 polymer ?
#
loop_
_entity_poly.entity_id
_entity_poly.type
_entity_poly.pdbx_seq_one_letter_code
_entity_poly.pdbx_strand_id
1 'polypeptide(L)'
;MAALAGAALTGCLPSSPGTSLVPEQRPAALPASYQPPSVESAELRNYFRVLQQDLLTRGLLRTDGGGPETPYDADDLAEHFEEIAFYNEYAGRSGSALTGGLSRWSGPVKLVADFGPSVPPSQRQRDLSVLSAYGARLSRVTGHNISTSARQGNFHVIFAGADDRAYVAEKVRDLLPNLSDNDLQLFVNLPRSHYCFVLAGGPPDAPFDYIRGVALIRAEHPDLVRDSCIHEEVAQGLGLLNDSPKVRPSIFNDDDEFAYLTSHDELLLKMLYDPRLRTGMGAEEARPIIHIIARDVMGLPL
;
A
#
# COMPACT_ATOMS: atom_id res chain seq x y z
N MET A 1 78.62 -31.88 58.61
CA MET A 1 79.62 -32.12 57.55
C MET A 1 78.89 -32.19 56.22
N ALA A 2 79.31 -31.35 55.27
CA ALA A 2 79.17 -31.46 53.82
C ALA A 2 77.78 -31.53 53.13
N ALA A 3 77.66 -30.64 52.15
CA ALA A 3 76.61 -30.46 51.15
C ALA A 3 76.39 -31.66 50.21
N LEU A 4 75.23 -31.69 49.53
CA LEU A 4 75.21 -31.77 48.06
C LEU A 4 73.83 -31.41 47.46
N ALA A 5 73.91 -30.72 46.34
CA ALA A 5 72.85 -30.09 45.58
C ALA A 5 71.97 -31.05 44.78
N GLY A 6 70.75 -30.61 44.47
CA GLY A 6 69.90 -31.17 43.42
C GLY A 6 68.85 -30.14 43.00
N ALA A 7 69.14 -29.41 41.91
CA ALA A 7 68.20 -28.49 41.29
C ALA A 7 67.21 -29.28 40.41
N ALA A 8 65.91 -29.08 40.62
CA ALA A 8 64.86 -29.45 39.69
C ALA A 8 64.02 -28.21 39.40
N LEU A 9 64.15 -27.68 38.17
CA LEU A 9 63.32 -26.61 37.65
C LEU A 9 61.98 -27.20 37.19
N THR A 10 60.93 -27.05 37.99
CA THR A 10 59.55 -27.24 37.53
C THR A 10 58.90 -25.87 37.34
N GLY A 11 58.82 -25.43 36.09
CA GLY A 11 58.09 -24.23 35.73
C GLY A 11 56.58 -24.48 35.81
N CYS A 12 55.92 -23.90 36.82
CA CYS A 12 54.47 -23.74 36.81
C CYS A 12 54.13 -22.43 36.09
N LEU A 13 53.65 -22.53 34.85
CA LEU A 13 52.96 -21.42 34.20
C LEU A 13 51.60 -21.23 34.90
N PRO A 14 51.26 -20.03 35.39
CA PRO A 14 49.89 -19.76 35.84
C PRO A 14 48.97 -19.81 34.62
N SER A 15 48.01 -20.73 34.63
CA SER A 15 46.92 -20.75 33.66
C SER A 15 46.04 -19.52 33.90
N SER A 16 46.18 -18.50 33.05
CA SER A 16 45.23 -17.39 33.01
C SER A 16 43.84 -17.95 32.67
N PRO A 17 42.79 -17.61 33.43
CA PRO A 17 41.43 -17.98 33.04
C PRO A 17 41.16 -17.30 31.70
N GLY A 18 40.86 -18.11 30.68
CA GLY A 18 40.47 -17.60 29.38
C GLY A 18 39.21 -16.77 29.55
N THR A 19 39.33 -15.46 29.38
CA THR A 19 38.18 -14.58 29.18
C THR A 19 37.47 -15.06 27.93
N SER A 20 36.38 -15.79 28.11
CA SER A 20 35.45 -16.09 27.03
C SER A 20 34.94 -14.75 26.50
N LEU A 21 35.37 -14.40 25.28
CA LEU A 21 34.80 -13.29 24.54
C LEU A 21 33.43 -13.75 24.02
N VAL A 22 32.45 -13.85 24.91
CA VAL A 22 31.05 -13.87 24.48
C VAL A 22 30.83 -12.51 23.82
N PRO A 23 30.50 -12.44 22.51
CA PRO A 23 30.26 -11.17 21.86
C PRO A 23 29.11 -10.47 22.59
N GLU A 24 29.37 -9.26 23.08
CA GLU A 24 28.34 -8.43 23.68
C GLU A 24 27.21 -8.27 22.67
N GLN A 25 25.99 -8.58 23.09
CA GLN A 25 24.83 -8.54 22.22
C GLN A 25 24.69 -7.11 21.70
N ARG A 26 24.77 -6.93 20.37
CA ARG A 26 24.66 -5.62 19.70
C ARG A 26 23.47 -4.87 20.33
N PRO A 27 23.67 -3.64 20.85
CA PRO A 27 22.58 -2.86 21.41
C PRO A 27 21.41 -2.84 20.43
N ALA A 28 20.19 -3.05 20.93
CA ALA A 28 18.98 -2.88 20.13
C ALA A 28 19.10 -1.51 19.43
N ALA A 29 18.97 -1.49 18.10
CA ALA A 29 19.07 -0.26 17.33
C ALA A 29 18.20 0.80 18.01
N LEU A 30 18.83 1.90 18.42
CA LEU A 30 18.10 3.02 19.02
C LEU A 30 16.97 3.38 18.05
N PRO A 31 15.71 3.52 18.51
CA PRO A 31 14.63 3.93 17.62
C PRO A 31 15.07 5.22 16.94
N ALA A 32 15.01 5.24 15.61
CA ALA A 32 15.47 6.38 14.83
C ALA A 32 14.86 7.66 15.41
N SER A 33 15.71 8.52 15.98
CA SER A 33 15.28 9.78 16.58
C SER A 33 14.69 10.64 15.48
N TYR A 34 13.49 11.18 15.71
CA TYR A 34 12.86 12.16 14.82
C TYR A 34 13.88 13.20 14.34
N GLN A 35 14.01 13.34 13.03
CA GLN A 35 14.83 14.39 12.41
C GLN A 35 13.90 15.53 11.97
N PRO A 36 14.28 16.80 12.18
CA PRO A 36 13.53 17.91 11.60
C PRO A 36 13.51 17.79 10.06
N PRO A 37 12.40 18.12 9.39
CA PRO A 37 12.28 17.97 7.94
C PRO A 37 13.34 18.77 7.17
N SER A 38 13.84 18.22 6.07
CA SER A 38 14.71 18.95 5.14
C SER A 38 13.97 20.09 4.44
N VAL A 39 14.74 20.95 3.76
CA VAL A 39 14.18 22.02 2.91
C VAL A 39 13.26 21.43 1.83
N GLU A 40 13.66 20.33 1.21
CA GLU A 40 12.85 19.64 0.19
C GLU A 40 11.51 19.17 0.78
N SER A 41 11.54 18.50 1.94
CA SER A 41 10.31 18.04 2.61
C SER A 41 9.42 19.23 3.03
N ALA A 42 10.02 20.33 3.50
CA ALA A 42 9.28 21.54 3.85
C ALA A 42 8.61 22.20 2.63
N GLU A 43 9.30 22.26 1.50
CA GLU A 43 8.77 22.78 0.22
C GLU A 43 7.61 21.91 -0.29
N LEU A 44 7.76 20.58 -0.28
CA LEU A 44 6.71 19.64 -0.65
C LEU A 44 5.48 19.78 0.24
N ARG A 45 5.68 19.89 1.56
CA ARG A 45 4.58 20.10 2.52
C ARG A 45 3.81 21.39 2.22
N ASN A 46 4.52 22.47 1.91
CA ASN A 46 3.87 23.73 1.53
C ASN A 46 3.14 23.61 0.18
N TYR A 47 3.75 22.93 -0.79
CA TYR A 47 3.15 22.69 -2.10
C TYR A 47 1.83 21.92 -1.97
N PHE A 48 1.80 20.78 -1.30
CA PHE A 48 0.59 19.96 -1.15
C PHE A 48 -0.49 20.66 -0.31
N ARG A 49 -0.09 21.50 0.67
CA ARG A 49 -1.04 22.35 1.39
C ARG A 49 -1.74 23.36 0.47
N VAL A 50 -1.00 24.01 -0.42
CA VAL A 50 -1.59 24.95 -1.40
C VAL A 50 -2.46 24.20 -2.41
N LEU A 51 -2.01 23.04 -2.88
CA LEU A 51 -2.76 22.19 -3.79
C LEU A 51 -4.09 21.75 -3.20
N GLN A 52 -4.11 21.21 -1.98
CA GLN A 52 -5.37 20.84 -1.31
C GLN A 52 -6.32 22.02 -1.18
N GLN A 53 -5.80 23.22 -0.88
CA GLN A 53 -6.63 24.42 -0.79
C GLN A 53 -7.24 24.82 -2.15
N ASP A 54 -6.50 24.66 -3.25
CA ASP A 54 -7.03 24.86 -4.60
C ASP A 54 -8.16 23.87 -4.90
N LEU A 55 -7.91 22.57 -4.69
CA LEU A 55 -8.90 21.50 -4.90
C LEU A 55 -10.20 21.76 -4.12
N LEU A 56 -10.09 22.08 -2.84
CA LEU A 56 -11.25 22.41 -2.00
C LEU A 56 -12.00 23.67 -2.49
N THR A 57 -11.28 24.67 -2.99
CA THR A 57 -11.89 25.91 -3.54
C THR A 57 -12.69 25.62 -4.80
N ARG A 58 -12.29 24.61 -5.59
CA ARG A 58 -13.03 24.12 -6.77
C ARG A 58 -14.19 23.19 -6.43
N GLY A 59 -14.40 22.86 -5.15
CA GLY A 59 -15.43 21.92 -4.71
C GLY A 59 -15.06 20.44 -4.86
N LEU A 60 -13.77 20.14 -5.03
CA LEU A 60 -13.23 18.78 -5.10
C LEU A 60 -12.89 18.24 -3.70
N LEU A 61 -12.29 17.05 -3.62
CA LEU A 61 -12.00 16.32 -2.38
C LEU A 61 -13.25 16.11 -1.51
N ARG A 62 -14.38 15.80 -2.16
CA ARG A 62 -15.65 15.52 -1.51
C ARG A 62 -15.55 14.28 -0.64
N THR A 63 -16.24 14.30 0.49
CA THR A 63 -16.22 13.22 1.49
C THR A 63 -17.59 12.57 1.71
N ASP A 64 -18.60 13.02 0.95
CA ASP A 64 -20.00 12.61 1.08
C ASP A 64 -20.32 11.24 0.44
N GLY A 65 -19.40 10.72 -0.37
CA GLY A 65 -19.52 9.41 -1.02
C GLY A 65 -20.46 9.40 -2.23
N GLY A 66 -20.75 10.55 -2.82
CA GLY A 66 -21.67 10.71 -3.95
C GLY A 66 -23.08 11.10 -3.49
N GLY A 67 -23.84 11.71 -4.39
CA GLY A 67 -25.16 12.24 -4.10
C GLY A 67 -26.11 12.17 -5.29
N PRO A 68 -27.32 12.75 -5.18
CA PRO A 68 -28.31 12.78 -6.26
C PRO A 68 -27.80 13.41 -7.57
N GLU A 69 -26.74 14.22 -7.52
CA GLU A 69 -26.05 14.85 -8.65
C GLU A 69 -25.04 13.93 -9.36
N THR A 70 -24.76 12.77 -8.81
CA THR A 70 -23.91 11.72 -9.38
C THR A 70 -24.67 10.39 -9.47
N PRO A 71 -25.81 10.34 -10.20
CA PRO A 71 -26.56 9.10 -10.34
C PRO A 71 -25.75 8.11 -11.17
N TYR A 72 -25.95 6.83 -10.89
CA TYR A 72 -25.48 5.71 -11.70
C TYR A 72 -26.53 4.60 -11.63
N ASP A 73 -26.60 3.79 -12.68
CA ASP A 73 -27.42 2.58 -12.71
C ASP A 73 -26.57 1.29 -12.82
N ALA A 74 -27.23 0.16 -13.09
CA ALA A 74 -26.55 -1.12 -13.18
C ALA A 74 -25.74 -1.29 -14.47
N ASP A 75 -26.11 -0.60 -15.55
CA ASP A 75 -25.37 -0.63 -16.80
C ASP A 75 -24.11 0.24 -16.66
N ASP A 76 -24.22 1.44 -16.06
CA ASP A 76 -23.06 2.27 -15.69
C ASP A 76 -22.08 1.47 -14.82
N LEU A 77 -22.59 0.79 -13.79
CA LEU A 77 -21.77 0.00 -12.86
C LEU A 77 -21.03 -1.15 -13.57
N ALA A 78 -21.67 -1.83 -14.53
CA ALA A 78 -21.04 -2.89 -15.31
C ALA A 78 -19.94 -2.34 -16.22
N GLU A 79 -20.22 -1.26 -16.96
CA GLU A 79 -19.25 -0.61 -17.85
C GLU A 79 -18.05 -0.06 -17.07
N HIS A 80 -18.30 0.60 -15.95
CA HIS A 80 -17.27 1.15 -15.08
C HIS A 80 -16.39 0.05 -14.48
N PHE A 81 -17.00 -1.04 -14.01
CA PHE A 81 -16.24 -2.17 -13.47
C PHE A 81 -15.28 -2.74 -14.51
N GLU A 82 -15.73 -2.91 -15.76
CA GLU A 82 -14.86 -3.40 -16.82
C GLU A 82 -13.69 -2.46 -17.13
N GLU A 83 -13.94 -1.15 -17.15
CA GLU A 83 -12.95 -0.12 -17.43
C GLU A 83 -11.81 -0.12 -16.39
N ILE A 84 -12.10 -0.41 -15.12
CA ILE A 84 -11.10 -0.32 -14.05
C ILE A 84 -10.53 -1.67 -13.58
N ALA A 85 -11.20 -2.79 -13.85
CA ALA A 85 -10.81 -4.10 -13.33
C ALA A 85 -9.95 -4.95 -14.30
N PHE A 86 -9.99 -4.68 -15.61
CA PHE A 86 -9.29 -5.50 -16.62
C PHE A 86 -8.11 -4.79 -17.31
N TYR A 87 -8.06 -3.47 -17.18
CA TYR A 87 -6.99 -2.64 -17.70
C TYR A 87 -6.03 -2.27 -16.57
N ASN A 88 -4.78 -1.99 -16.92
CA ASN A 88 -3.77 -1.56 -15.96
C ASN A 88 -2.96 -0.45 -16.63
N GLU A 89 -3.01 0.75 -16.07
CA GLU A 89 -2.34 1.94 -16.61
C GLU A 89 -0.81 1.84 -16.62
N TYR A 90 -0.23 1.02 -15.73
CA TYR A 90 1.21 0.75 -15.66
C TYR A 90 1.65 -0.36 -16.60
N ALA A 91 0.72 -0.93 -17.39
CA ALA A 91 1.01 -2.19 -18.06
C ALA A 91 2.03 -2.15 -19.19
N GLY A 92 2.33 -0.94 -19.68
CA GLY A 92 3.42 -0.70 -20.63
C GLY A 92 4.74 -0.29 -20.00
N ARG A 93 4.83 -0.12 -18.67
CA ARG A 93 5.97 0.53 -17.99
C ARG A 93 6.85 -0.41 -17.17
N SER A 94 6.26 -1.44 -16.56
CA SER A 94 6.93 -2.37 -15.64
C SER A 94 7.41 -3.68 -16.33
N GLY A 95 6.99 -3.96 -17.57
CA GLY A 95 7.32 -5.23 -18.25
C GLY A 95 6.76 -6.50 -17.57
N SER A 96 6.03 -6.35 -16.45
CA SER A 96 5.46 -7.42 -15.64
C SER A 96 3.92 -7.39 -15.55
N ALA A 97 3.28 -6.38 -16.13
CA ALA A 97 1.83 -6.26 -16.05
C ALA A 97 1.18 -7.12 -17.13
N LEU A 98 0.58 -8.22 -16.69
CA LEU A 98 -0.31 -8.97 -17.54
C LEU A 98 -1.57 -8.13 -17.76
N THR A 99 -1.83 -7.79 -19.00
CA THR A 99 -3.08 -7.15 -19.39
C THR A 99 -4.14 -8.22 -19.63
N GLY A 100 -5.39 -7.88 -19.33
CA GLY A 100 -6.55 -8.62 -19.82
C GLY A 100 -7.09 -9.75 -18.93
N GLY A 101 -6.60 -9.91 -17.69
CA GLY A 101 -7.16 -10.85 -16.71
C GLY A 101 -7.56 -10.17 -15.41
N LEU A 102 -8.71 -10.57 -14.85
CA LEU A 102 -9.20 -10.06 -13.57
C LEU A 102 -8.22 -10.42 -12.46
N SER A 103 -7.73 -9.41 -11.76
CA SER A 103 -6.79 -9.58 -10.66
C SER A 103 -7.43 -9.27 -9.31
N ARG A 104 -7.21 -10.13 -8.31
CA ARG A 104 -7.66 -9.90 -6.92
C ARG A 104 -6.95 -10.85 -5.97
N TRP A 105 -7.17 -10.66 -4.67
CA TRP A 105 -6.66 -11.54 -3.62
C TRP A 105 -7.58 -12.77 -3.45
N SER A 106 -7.04 -13.99 -3.62
CA SER A 106 -7.76 -15.21 -3.22
C SER A 106 -7.72 -15.45 -1.70
N GLY A 107 -6.59 -15.12 -1.07
CA GLY A 107 -6.35 -15.24 0.37
C GLY A 107 -6.63 -13.94 1.14
N PRO A 108 -6.60 -13.98 2.48
CA PRO A 108 -6.90 -12.80 3.30
C PRO A 108 -5.91 -11.66 3.08
N VAL A 109 -6.39 -10.43 3.15
CA VAL A 109 -5.58 -9.21 3.11
C VAL A 109 -5.30 -8.73 4.54
N LYS A 110 -4.02 -8.63 4.85
CA LYS A 110 -3.50 -8.12 6.12
C LYS A 110 -2.72 -6.85 5.85
N LEU A 111 -3.38 -5.72 6.08
CA LEU A 111 -2.85 -4.38 5.93
C LEU A 111 -1.85 -4.08 7.07
N VAL A 112 -0.70 -3.52 6.71
CA VAL A 112 0.34 -3.09 7.67
C VAL A 112 0.71 -1.65 7.35
N ALA A 113 0.65 -0.77 8.34
CA ALA A 113 1.16 0.60 8.22
C ALA A 113 2.66 0.62 8.57
N ASP A 114 3.49 1.01 7.61
CA ASP A 114 4.93 1.18 7.78
C ASP A 114 5.27 2.67 7.76
N PHE A 115 6.07 3.14 8.70
CA PHE A 115 6.34 4.58 8.87
C PHE A 115 7.82 4.89 8.72
N GLY A 116 8.13 5.80 7.81
CA GLY A 116 9.45 6.38 7.67
C GLY A 116 9.93 7.09 8.94
N PRO A 117 11.25 7.12 9.21
CA PRO A 117 11.81 7.83 10.36
C PRO A 117 11.36 9.29 10.51
N SER A 118 11.14 10.00 9.40
CA SER A 118 10.73 11.41 9.41
C SER A 118 9.28 11.64 9.86
N VAL A 119 8.43 10.61 9.82
CA VAL A 119 6.99 10.73 10.12
C VAL A 119 6.77 10.92 11.62
N PRO A 120 6.11 12.01 12.07
CA PRO A 120 5.92 12.29 13.49
C PRO A 120 4.91 11.32 14.15
N PRO A 121 5.06 10.98 15.44
CA PRO A 121 4.18 10.01 16.12
C PRO A 121 2.69 10.31 16.04
N SER A 122 2.29 11.59 16.07
CA SER A 122 0.89 12.00 15.94
C SER A 122 0.28 11.62 14.58
N GLN A 123 1.05 11.82 13.51
CA GLN A 123 0.66 11.41 12.16
C GLN A 123 0.57 9.88 12.08
N ARG A 124 1.55 9.15 12.62
CA ARG A 124 1.51 7.67 12.64
C ARG A 124 0.24 7.13 13.29
N GLN A 125 -0.15 7.71 14.43
CA GLN A 125 -1.34 7.29 15.16
C GLN A 125 -2.62 7.58 14.37
N ARG A 126 -2.72 8.75 13.73
CA ARG A 126 -3.86 9.13 12.90
C ARG A 126 -3.98 8.20 11.70
N ASP A 127 -2.91 8.03 10.94
CA ASP A 127 -2.90 7.27 9.69
C ASP A 127 -3.18 5.78 9.96
N LEU A 128 -2.67 5.22 11.07
CA LEU A 128 -3.02 3.87 11.51
C LEU A 128 -4.52 3.74 11.84
N SER A 129 -5.11 4.74 12.50
CA SER A 129 -6.54 4.76 12.82
C SER A 129 -7.40 4.79 11.56
N VAL A 130 -7.02 5.63 10.57
CA VAL A 130 -7.71 5.74 9.29
C VAL A 130 -7.62 4.42 8.52
N LEU A 131 -6.40 3.87 8.36
CA LEU A 131 -6.19 2.60 7.68
C LEU A 131 -6.98 1.45 8.33
N SER A 132 -7.05 1.42 9.66
CA SER A 132 -7.80 0.39 10.41
C SER A 132 -9.31 0.52 10.23
N ALA A 133 -9.85 1.73 10.36
CA ALA A 133 -11.27 1.98 10.12
C ALA A 133 -11.66 1.66 8.67
N TYR A 134 -10.80 2.03 7.72
CA TYR A 134 -11.04 1.79 6.30
C TYR A 134 -10.94 0.30 5.94
N GLY A 135 -9.91 -0.41 6.40
CA GLY A 135 -9.81 -1.86 6.20
C GLY A 135 -11.01 -2.62 6.76
N ALA A 136 -11.54 -2.21 7.92
CA ALA A 136 -12.76 -2.78 8.47
C ALA A 136 -14.01 -2.47 7.62
N ARG A 137 -14.10 -1.28 7.01
CA ARG A 137 -15.16 -0.92 6.06
C ARG A 137 -15.07 -1.78 4.80
N LEU A 138 -13.90 -1.88 4.19
CA LEU A 138 -13.65 -2.72 3.01
C LEU A 138 -14.00 -4.18 3.25
N SER A 139 -13.64 -4.75 4.42
CA SER A 139 -14.00 -6.12 4.76
C SER A 139 -15.53 -6.34 4.78
N ARG A 140 -16.28 -5.38 5.33
CA ARG A 140 -17.76 -5.47 5.36
C ARG A 140 -18.38 -5.34 3.96
N VAL A 141 -17.87 -4.42 3.15
CA VAL A 141 -18.39 -4.13 1.80
C VAL A 141 -18.14 -5.30 0.85
N THR A 142 -16.92 -5.82 0.86
CA THR A 142 -16.49 -6.89 -0.06
C THR A 142 -16.88 -8.28 0.41
N GLY A 143 -17.12 -8.47 1.72
CA GLY A 143 -17.21 -9.80 2.33
C GLY A 143 -15.87 -10.55 2.36
N HIS A 144 -14.79 -9.94 1.89
CA HIS A 144 -13.45 -10.50 1.90
C HIS A 144 -12.77 -10.29 3.25
N ASN A 145 -11.87 -11.19 3.64
CA ASN A 145 -11.16 -11.10 4.90
C ASN A 145 -10.05 -10.04 4.81
N ILE A 146 -10.38 -8.82 5.22
CA ILE A 146 -9.46 -7.68 5.25
C ILE A 146 -9.30 -7.25 6.71
N SER A 147 -8.06 -7.19 7.17
CA SER A 147 -7.72 -6.82 8.55
C SER A 147 -6.46 -6.00 8.60
N THR A 148 -6.29 -5.21 9.66
CA THR A 148 -5.01 -4.55 9.97
C THR A 148 -4.18 -5.40 10.93
N SER A 149 -2.87 -5.32 10.77
CA SER A 149 -1.89 -6.01 11.60
C SER A 149 -0.75 -5.07 11.97
N ALA A 150 -0.25 -5.20 13.20
CA ALA A 150 0.80 -4.31 13.71
C ALA A 150 2.20 -4.62 13.15
N ARG A 151 2.44 -5.84 12.64
CA ARG A 151 3.80 -6.28 12.23
C ARG A 151 3.85 -7.24 11.06
N GLN A 152 2.87 -8.13 10.92
CA GLN A 152 2.88 -9.18 9.89
C GLN A 152 1.67 -9.05 8.99
N GLY A 153 1.92 -8.82 7.71
CA GLY A 153 0.88 -8.78 6.70
C GLY A 153 1.45 -9.00 5.32
N ASN A 154 0.57 -8.85 4.34
CA ASN A 154 0.88 -9.04 2.93
C ASN A 154 0.57 -7.80 2.09
N PHE A 155 -0.12 -6.82 2.65
CA PHE A 155 -0.31 -5.51 2.03
C PHE A 155 0.30 -4.44 2.93
N HIS A 156 1.36 -3.80 2.46
CA HIS A 156 2.07 -2.75 3.18
C HIS A 156 1.69 -1.37 2.66
N VAL A 157 1.29 -0.48 3.56
CA VAL A 157 1.06 0.95 3.26
C VAL A 157 2.18 1.73 3.93
N ILE A 158 3.13 2.19 3.12
CA ILE A 158 4.32 2.90 3.55
C ILE A 158 4.01 4.40 3.57
N PHE A 159 4.03 5.00 4.75
CA PHE A 159 3.98 6.45 4.93
C PHE A 159 5.40 6.96 5.08
N ALA A 160 5.88 7.73 4.11
CA ALA A 160 7.27 8.18 4.06
C ALA A 160 7.40 9.55 3.39
N GLY A 161 8.32 10.37 3.87
CA GLY A 161 8.64 11.67 3.28
C GLY A 161 9.81 11.61 2.31
N ALA A 162 10.15 12.76 1.72
CA ALA A 162 11.33 12.94 0.86
C ALA A 162 12.66 12.63 1.58
N ASP A 163 12.66 12.69 2.91
CA ASP A 163 13.82 12.38 3.76
C ASP A 163 13.98 10.87 4.02
N ASP A 164 12.97 10.06 3.71
CA ASP A 164 12.92 8.63 4.04
C ASP A 164 13.29 7.72 2.85
N ARG A 165 13.85 8.27 1.77
CA ARG A 165 14.17 7.53 0.53
C ARG A 165 14.96 6.24 0.77
N ALA A 166 15.97 6.28 1.63
CA ALA A 166 16.78 5.11 1.97
C ALA A 166 15.96 4.03 2.68
N TYR A 167 15.10 4.43 3.63
CA TYR A 167 14.17 3.54 4.33
C TYR A 167 13.18 2.90 3.36
N VAL A 168 12.58 3.68 2.45
CA VAL A 168 11.67 3.16 1.42
C VAL A 168 12.39 2.16 0.51
N ALA A 169 13.60 2.48 0.05
CA ALA A 169 14.37 1.62 -0.83
C ALA A 169 14.74 0.27 -0.19
N GLU A 170 15.09 0.25 1.10
CA GLU A 170 15.36 -0.97 1.85
C GLU A 170 14.07 -1.79 2.02
N LYS A 171 13.02 -1.15 2.52
CA LYS A 171 11.73 -1.79 2.79
C LYS A 171 11.10 -2.41 1.53
N VAL A 172 11.10 -1.68 0.42
CA VAL A 172 10.49 -2.16 -0.84
C VAL A 172 11.27 -3.33 -1.41
N ARG A 173 12.61 -3.34 -1.35
CA ARG A 173 13.42 -4.49 -1.79
C ARG A 173 13.17 -5.73 -0.95
N ASP A 174 13.00 -5.57 0.37
CA ASP A 174 12.66 -6.68 1.26
C ASP A 174 11.26 -7.25 0.97
N LEU A 175 10.30 -6.38 0.64
CA LEU A 175 8.94 -6.78 0.34
C LEU A 175 8.80 -7.37 -1.07
N LEU A 176 9.49 -6.82 -2.06
CA LEU A 176 9.39 -7.14 -3.47
C LEU A 176 10.80 -7.41 -4.05
N PRO A 177 11.42 -8.57 -3.75
CA PRO A 177 12.82 -8.84 -4.12
C PRO A 177 13.07 -8.94 -5.63
N ASN A 178 12.02 -9.16 -6.43
CA ASN A 178 12.09 -9.29 -7.89
C ASN A 178 11.59 -8.03 -8.61
N LEU A 179 11.41 -6.91 -7.90
CA LEU A 179 10.93 -5.67 -8.50
C LEU A 179 11.96 -5.10 -9.48
N SER A 180 11.50 -4.55 -10.60
CA SER A 180 12.38 -3.87 -11.56
C SER A 180 13.00 -2.60 -10.96
N ASP A 181 14.19 -2.21 -11.42
CA ASP A 181 14.81 -0.96 -10.96
C ASP A 181 13.95 0.27 -11.28
N ASN A 182 13.23 0.26 -12.42
CA ASN A 182 12.34 1.35 -12.82
C ASN A 182 11.17 1.51 -11.83
N ASP A 183 10.52 0.42 -11.45
CA ASP A 183 9.41 0.46 -10.49
C ASP A 183 9.91 0.82 -9.09
N LEU A 184 11.09 0.34 -8.71
CA LEU A 184 11.73 0.76 -7.45
C LEU A 184 12.00 2.27 -7.44
N GLN A 185 12.41 2.86 -8.57
CA GLN A 185 12.61 4.32 -8.65
C GLN A 185 11.31 5.10 -8.46
N LEU A 186 10.15 4.56 -8.81
CA LEU A 186 8.86 5.21 -8.53
C LEU A 186 8.57 5.28 -7.03
N PHE A 187 8.97 4.26 -6.25
CA PHE A 187 8.89 4.32 -4.79
C PHE A 187 9.91 5.28 -4.18
N VAL A 188 11.15 5.25 -4.65
CA VAL A 188 12.24 6.03 -4.03
C VAL A 188 12.21 7.50 -4.44
N ASN A 189 11.86 7.78 -5.69
CA ASN A 189 11.88 9.10 -6.30
C ASN A 189 10.54 9.38 -6.99
N LEU A 190 9.46 9.20 -6.24
CA LEU A 190 8.11 9.51 -6.71
C LEU A 190 8.10 10.95 -7.27
N PRO A 191 7.57 11.21 -8.48
CA PRO A 191 7.44 12.57 -9.01
C PRO A 191 6.45 13.39 -8.18
N ARG A 192 6.62 14.71 -8.11
CA ARG A 192 5.69 15.60 -7.36
C ARG A 192 4.25 15.56 -7.90
N SER A 193 4.08 15.17 -9.16
CA SER A 193 2.77 15.03 -9.80
C SER A 193 2.00 13.78 -9.36
N HIS A 194 2.66 12.81 -8.72
CA HIS A 194 2.00 11.61 -8.19
C HIS A 194 1.83 11.77 -6.68
N TYR A 195 0.59 11.69 -6.21
CA TYR A 195 0.27 11.87 -4.80
C TYR A 195 0.67 10.64 -4.00
N CYS A 196 0.39 9.46 -4.54
CA CYS A 196 0.67 8.17 -3.98
C CYS A 196 0.99 7.18 -5.10
N PHE A 197 1.34 5.94 -4.72
CA PHE A 197 1.61 4.87 -5.68
C PHE A 197 1.40 3.49 -5.05
N VAL A 198 0.76 2.55 -5.75
CA VAL A 198 0.64 1.14 -5.33
C VAL A 198 1.12 0.18 -6.41
N LEU A 199 1.72 -0.91 -5.96
CA LEU A 199 1.85 -2.13 -6.74
C LEU A 199 1.25 -3.30 -5.96
N ALA A 200 0.45 -4.11 -6.64
CA ALA A 200 -0.04 -5.38 -6.13
C ALA A 200 0.13 -6.48 -7.19
N GLY A 201 0.39 -7.70 -6.75
CA GLY A 201 0.69 -8.79 -7.68
C GLY A 201 0.74 -10.17 -7.05
N GLY A 202 0.64 -11.16 -7.94
CA GLY A 202 0.83 -12.58 -7.64
C GLY A 202 2.23 -13.10 -7.93
N PRO A 203 2.51 -14.37 -7.62
CA PRO A 203 3.74 -15.03 -8.05
C PRO A 203 3.74 -15.27 -9.58
N PRO A 204 4.89 -15.53 -10.22
CA PRO A 204 4.99 -15.68 -11.68
C PRO A 204 4.09 -16.76 -12.30
N ASP A 205 3.74 -17.80 -11.55
CA ASP A 205 2.88 -18.91 -11.96
C ASP A 205 1.38 -18.66 -11.71
N ALA A 206 1.03 -17.69 -10.86
CA ALA A 206 -0.34 -17.24 -10.61
C ALA A 206 -0.43 -15.70 -10.52
N PRO A 207 -0.06 -14.98 -11.59
CA PRO A 207 0.24 -13.54 -11.54
C PRO A 207 -0.97 -12.65 -11.27
N PHE A 208 -2.18 -13.11 -11.61
CA PHE A 208 -3.45 -12.43 -11.31
C PHE A 208 -3.94 -12.68 -9.87
N ASP A 209 -3.38 -13.67 -9.16
CA ASP A 209 -3.74 -14.00 -7.78
C ASP A 209 -2.85 -13.25 -6.79
N TYR A 210 -3.35 -12.15 -6.27
CA TYR A 210 -2.54 -11.26 -5.45
C TYR A 210 -2.16 -11.91 -4.13
N ILE A 211 -0.86 -11.88 -3.85
CA ILE A 211 -0.28 -12.33 -2.60
C ILE A 211 0.51 -11.22 -1.90
N ARG A 212 0.74 -10.10 -2.59
CA ARG A 212 1.47 -8.95 -2.08
C ARG A 212 0.97 -7.64 -2.65
N GLY A 213 0.88 -6.63 -1.78
CA GLY A 213 0.61 -5.24 -2.13
C GLY A 213 1.56 -4.31 -1.38
N VAL A 214 2.06 -3.28 -2.05
CA VAL A 214 2.90 -2.23 -1.46
C VAL A 214 2.44 -0.89 -2.00
N ALA A 215 1.87 -0.07 -1.12
CA ALA A 215 1.50 1.30 -1.39
C ALA A 215 2.50 2.26 -0.72
N LEU A 216 2.72 3.41 -1.34
CA LEU A 216 3.50 4.53 -0.83
C LEU A 216 2.64 5.78 -0.79
N ILE A 217 2.55 6.39 0.38
CA ILE A 217 1.82 7.63 0.63
C ILE A 217 2.80 8.64 1.21
N ARG A 218 2.89 9.82 0.57
CA ARG A 218 3.80 10.87 1.05
C ARG A 218 3.38 11.41 2.40
N ALA A 219 4.34 11.49 3.32
CA ALA A 219 4.10 12.05 4.64
C ALA A 219 3.89 13.57 4.62
N GLU A 220 4.30 14.25 3.56
CA GLU A 220 4.11 15.71 3.37
C GLU A 220 2.68 16.11 3.03
N HIS A 221 1.82 15.17 2.61
CA HIS A 221 0.43 15.47 2.30
C HIS A 221 -0.31 15.99 3.53
N PRO A 222 -1.18 17.01 3.38
CA PRO A 222 -2.12 17.35 4.44
C PRO A 222 -3.12 16.21 4.65
N ASP A 223 -3.78 16.24 5.79
CA ASP A 223 -4.57 15.12 6.30
C ASP A 223 -5.64 14.60 5.31
N LEU A 224 -6.36 15.47 4.62
CA LEU A 224 -7.44 15.04 3.72
C LEU A 224 -6.90 14.36 2.46
N VAL A 225 -5.87 14.92 1.81
CA VAL A 225 -5.21 14.28 0.67
C VAL A 225 -4.58 12.96 1.11
N ARG A 226 -3.95 12.91 2.29
CA ARG A 226 -3.37 11.67 2.81
C ARG A 226 -4.41 10.59 3.06
N ASP A 227 -5.59 10.96 3.55
CA ASP A 227 -6.71 10.03 3.68
C ASP A 227 -7.21 9.57 2.29
N SER A 228 -7.28 10.48 1.31
CA SER A 228 -7.61 10.13 -0.07
C SER A 228 -6.67 9.07 -0.64
N CYS A 229 -5.36 9.27 -0.48
CA CYS A 229 -4.37 8.27 -0.89
C CYS A 229 -4.56 6.92 -0.17
N ILE A 230 -4.97 6.91 1.11
CA ILE A 230 -5.28 5.64 1.81
C ILE A 230 -6.49 4.96 1.15
N HIS A 231 -7.51 5.74 0.78
CA HIS A 231 -8.72 5.22 0.17
C HIS A 231 -8.47 4.62 -1.21
N GLU A 232 -7.77 5.36 -2.05
CA GLU A 232 -7.42 5.01 -3.43
C GLU A 232 -6.46 3.82 -3.48
N GLU A 233 -5.27 3.95 -2.90
CA GLU A 233 -4.19 2.96 -3.06
C GLU A 233 -4.55 1.59 -2.48
N VAL A 234 -5.28 1.57 -1.36
CA VAL A 234 -5.73 0.31 -0.78
C VAL A 234 -6.81 -0.32 -1.65
N ALA A 235 -7.75 0.46 -2.21
CA ALA A 235 -8.81 -0.07 -3.06
C ALA A 235 -8.26 -0.53 -4.42
N GLN A 236 -7.36 0.23 -5.04
CA GLN A 236 -6.65 -0.17 -6.26
C GLN A 236 -5.84 -1.44 -6.02
N GLY A 237 -5.05 -1.50 -4.94
CA GLY A 237 -4.27 -2.68 -4.58
C GLY A 237 -5.10 -3.92 -4.22
N LEU A 238 -6.42 -3.81 -4.05
CA LEU A 238 -7.32 -4.96 -3.96
C LEU A 238 -7.64 -5.60 -5.32
N GLY A 239 -7.48 -4.86 -6.42
CA GLY A 239 -7.71 -5.36 -7.79
C GLY A 239 -8.32 -4.37 -8.79
N LEU A 240 -8.72 -3.16 -8.37
CA LEU A 240 -9.26 -2.11 -9.26
C LEU A 240 -8.15 -1.14 -9.67
N LEU A 241 -7.16 -1.62 -10.43
CA LEU A 241 -5.87 -0.94 -10.62
C LEU A 241 -5.86 0.22 -11.64
N ASN A 242 -6.95 0.44 -12.38
CA ASN A 242 -6.96 1.44 -13.44
C ASN A 242 -7.90 2.60 -13.09
N ASP A 243 -7.47 3.81 -13.39
CA ASP A 243 -8.29 4.99 -13.30
C ASP A 243 -8.87 5.37 -14.67
N SER A 244 -10.07 5.94 -14.67
CA SER A 244 -10.70 6.43 -15.89
C SER A 244 -11.68 7.57 -15.58
N PRO A 245 -11.59 8.71 -16.30
CA PRO A 245 -12.47 9.86 -16.09
C PRO A 245 -13.95 9.57 -16.42
N LYS A 246 -14.25 8.40 -17.00
CA LYS A 246 -15.63 7.96 -17.24
C LYS A 246 -16.31 7.47 -15.96
N VAL A 247 -15.53 6.99 -14.99
CA VAL A 247 -16.04 6.29 -13.81
C VAL A 247 -16.45 7.35 -12.80
N ARG A 248 -17.70 7.80 -12.82
CA ARG A 248 -18.18 8.85 -11.90
C ARG A 248 -19.54 8.45 -11.30
N PRO A 249 -19.75 8.59 -9.98
CA PRO A 249 -18.84 9.09 -8.94
C PRO A 249 -17.80 8.03 -8.54
N SER A 250 -16.55 8.42 -8.31
CA SER A 250 -15.50 7.45 -7.99
C SER A 250 -14.25 8.11 -7.44
N ILE A 251 -13.46 7.36 -6.69
CA ILE A 251 -12.06 7.71 -6.40
C ILE A 251 -11.11 7.26 -7.52
N PHE A 252 -11.59 6.45 -8.48
CA PHE A 252 -10.83 5.94 -9.63
C PHE A 252 -11.00 6.81 -10.89
N ASN A 253 -11.38 8.08 -10.74
CA ASN A 253 -11.73 8.95 -11.87
C ASN A 253 -10.66 9.96 -12.27
N ASP A 254 -9.50 9.95 -11.60
CA ASP A 254 -8.32 10.78 -11.89
C ASP A 254 -8.61 12.30 -11.94
N ASP A 255 -9.64 12.77 -11.23
CA ASP A 255 -10.02 14.21 -11.21
C ASP A 255 -10.06 14.85 -9.81
N ASP A 256 -9.71 14.09 -8.77
CA ASP A 256 -9.74 14.47 -7.35
C ASP A 256 -11.15 14.88 -6.83
N GLU A 257 -12.26 14.59 -7.53
CA GLU A 257 -13.61 14.98 -7.10
C GLU A 257 -13.94 14.42 -5.72
N PHE A 258 -13.61 13.16 -5.46
CA PHE A 258 -13.89 12.47 -4.21
C PHE A 258 -12.60 12.12 -3.47
N ALA A 259 -12.48 12.59 -2.22
CA ALA A 259 -11.41 12.18 -1.33
C ALA A 259 -11.71 10.82 -0.67
N TYR A 260 -12.99 10.46 -0.48
CA TYR A 260 -13.37 9.21 0.18
C TYR A 260 -14.20 8.30 -0.74
N LEU A 261 -14.08 7.00 -0.47
CA LEU A 261 -14.80 5.92 -1.15
C LEU A 261 -16.30 6.22 -1.25
N THR A 262 -16.80 6.24 -2.48
CA THR A 262 -18.21 6.52 -2.82
C THR A 262 -19.09 5.28 -2.70
N SER A 263 -20.41 5.46 -2.73
CA SER A 263 -21.35 4.32 -2.78
C SER A 263 -21.18 3.50 -4.07
N HIS A 264 -20.76 4.14 -5.16
CA HIS A 264 -20.45 3.49 -6.41
C HIS A 264 -19.21 2.60 -6.27
N ASP A 265 -18.12 3.14 -5.71
CA ASP A 265 -16.88 2.38 -5.48
C ASP A 265 -17.09 1.16 -4.58
N GLU A 266 -17.94 1.29 -3.56
CA GLU A 266 -18.30 0.17 -2.69
C GLU A 266 -18.95 -0.98 -3.48
N LEU A 267 -19.81 -0.65 -4.47
CA LEU A 267 -20.43 -1.66 -5.32
C LEU A 267 -19.43 -2.28 -6.30
N LEU A 268 -18.52 -1.49 -6.85
CA LEU A 268 -17.43 -1.97 -7.71
C LEU A 268 -16.52 -2.96 -6.96
N LEU A 269 -16.15 -2.63 -5.73
CA LEU A 269 -15.37 -3.52 -4.85
C LEU A 269 -16.15 -4.77 -4.46
N LYS A 270 -17.45 -4.64 -4.22
CA LYS A 270 -18.33 -5.80 -3.96
C LYS A 270 -18.40 -6.73 -5.17
N MET A 271 -18.50 -6.18 -6.38
CA MET A 271 -18.45 -6.95 -7.63
C MET A 271 -17.12 -7.67 -7.80
N LEU A 272 -16.00 -7.00 -7.52
CA LEU A 272 -14.65 -7.57 -7.62
C LEU A 272 -14.51 -8.88 -6.83
N TYR A 273 -15.14 -8.95 -5.65
CA TYR A 273 -15.11 -10.11 -4.76
C TYR A 273 -16.31 -11.05 -4.89
N ASP A 274 -17.18 -10.85 -5.88
CA ASP A 274 -18.27 -11.78 -6.16
C ASP A 274 -17.69 -13.16 -6.57
N PRO A 275 -18.23 -14.28 -6.04
CA PRO A 275 -17.71 -15.62 -6.30
C PRO A 275 -17.89 -16.10 -7.74
N ARG A 276 -18.77 -15.44 -8.52
CA ARG A 276 -18.96 -15.75 -9.95
C ARG A 276 -17.79 -15.28 -10.80
N LEU A 277 -17.07 -14.24 -10.37
CA LEU A 277 -15.83 -13.82 -11.00
C LEU A 277 -14.67 -14.64 -10.47
N ARG A 278 -13.74 -15.02 -11.36
CA ARG A 278 -12.54 -15.79 -11.02
C ARG A 278 -11.29 -15.02 -11.41
N THR A 279 -10.25 -15.19 -10.62
CA THR A 279 -8.93 -14.66 -10.93
C THR A 279 -8.46 -15.16 -12.29
N GLY A 280 -7.93 -14.28 -13.12
CA GLY A 280 -7.47 -14.55 -14.48
C GLY A 280 -8.58 -14.68 -15.54
N MET A 281 -9.86 -14.52 -15.15
CA MET A 281 -10.96 -14.43 -16.11
C MET A 281 -10.73 -13.25 -17.05
N GLY A 282 -10.92 -13.45 -18.35
CA GLY A 282 -10.78 -12.38 -19.34
C GLY A 282 -12.00 -11.46 -19.38
N ALA A 283 -11.84 -10.24 -19.88
CA ALA A 283 -12.94 -9.25 -19.97
C ALA A 283 -14.16 -9.81 -20.72
N GLU A 284 -13.95 -10.46 -21.87
CA GLU A 284 -15.05 -11.04 -22.67
C GLU A 284 -15.76 -12.22 -21.98
N GLU A 285 -15.03 -13.01 -21.18
CA GLU A 285 -15.64 -14.09 -20.37
C GLU A 285 -16.44 -13.51 -19.21
N ALA A 286 -15.91 -12.45 -18.59
CA ALA A 286 -16.51 -11.82 -17.41
C ALA A 286 -17.71 -10.94 -17.75
N ARG A 287 -17.71 -10.25 -18.89
CA ARG A 287 -18.75 -9.29 -19.34
C ARG A 287 -20.19 -9.74 -19.04
N PRO A 288 -20.67 -10.90 -19.53
CA PRO A 288 -22.04 -11.34 -19.23
C PRO A 288 -22.29 -11.59 -17.73
N ILE A 289 -21.26 -12.00 -16.97
CA ILE A 289 -21.34 -12.22 -15.53
C ILE A 289 -21.40 -10.87 -14.79
N ILE A 290 -20.59 -9.90 -15.22
CA ILE A 290 -20.53 -8.55 -14.65
C ILE A 290 -21.89 -7.86 -14.72
N HIS A 291 -22.57 -7.91 -15.87
CA HIS A 291 -23.93 -7.35 -15.99
C HIS A 291 -24.93 -7.99 -15.03
N ILE A 292 -24.87 -9.30 -14.83
CA ILE A 292 -25.73 -10.01 -13.86
C ILE A 292 -25.40 -9.53 -12.42
N ILE A 293 -24.12 -9.48 -12.07
CA ILE A 293 -23.70 -9.02 -10.73
C ILE A 293 -24.13 -7.58 -10.49
N ALA A 294 -23.94 -6.68 -11.47
CA ALA A 294 -24.28 -5.27 -11.35
C ALA A 294 -25.77 -5.07 -11.02
N ARG A 295 -26.64 -5.83 -11.69
CA ARG A 295 -28.09 -5.83 -11.39
C ARG A 295 -28.37 -6.38 -9.99
N ASP A 296 -27.74 -7.48 -9.60
CA ASP A 296 -27.93 -8.10 -8.29
C ASP A 296 -27.52 -7.18 -7.14
N VAL A 297 -26.36 -6.53 -7.24
CA VAL A 297 -25.86 -5.64 -6.18
C VAL A 297 -26.69 -4.36 -6.07
N MET A 298 -27.38 -3.97 -7.15
CA MET A 298 -28.37 -2.90 -7.21
C MET A 298 -29.79 -3.35 -6.80
N GLY A 299 -30.00 -4.64 -6.50
CA GLY A 299 -31.30 -5.20 -6.11
C GLY A 299 -32.33 -5.25 -7.24
N LEU A 300 -31.88 -5.29 -8.49
CA LEU A 300 -32.72 -5.35 -9.68
C LEU A 300 -33.01 -6.82 -10.09
N PRO A 301 -34.17 -7.10 -10.72
CA PRO A 301 -34.45 -8.43 -11.25
C PRO A 301 -33.53 -8.77 -12.43
N LEU A 302 -33.20 -10.06 -12.57
CA LEU A 302 -32.43 -10.60 -13.71
C LEU A 302 -33.25 -10.65 -14.99
#